data_AF-A0A5C7JDU4-F1
#
_entry.id   AF-A0A5C7JDU4-F1
#
_cell.length_a   1.000
_cell.length_b   1.000
_cell.length_c   1.000
_cell.angle_alpha   90.00
_cell.angle_beta   90.00
_cell.angle_gamma   90.00
#
_symmetry.space_group_name_H-M   'P 1'
#
loop_
_entity.id
_entity.type
_entity.pdbx_description
1 polymer ?
#
loop_
_entity_poly.entity_id
_entity_poly.type
_entity_poly.pdbx_seq_one_letter_code
_entity_poly.pdbx_strand_id
1 'polypeptide(L)'
;MVQVYGNGTTALGANQINQHAYERKALIEAVQESYFGQLADTKNMPKNQGKAVKQYRYMPVVDDRNRNDMGLDASGVVYANGNIYGSSTDVGVVNTKFPVLGETGGRVNRVGLTRVELVSNLQKFGFFWEYSADLERFDTDAELMTHANRELMNGAIKVYEDKLQIDLLNNAGLVKYSGTATSVATLSGATSSELTYADLVKLGIDLDKNRTPKQTKIITGTRMIDTQTIPDCRVAHVGSELVPTLEAMKDYHNERAFIPAHKYASGTTLLKGEIGRVAGFRIVLVPNMMKWAGAGANGASASYYQTAGRHDVFPFLVVGDESFTSIGFQTDGKSQKFTTIHKKPSIDTADKSDPYGETGFSSIKWFYGFMPQYIERLAVIKCVAKM
;
A
#
# COMPACT_ATOMS: atom_id res chain seq x y z
N MET A 1 -53.23 -31.27 -31.91
CA MET A 1 -53.91 -31.15 -30.60
C MET A 1 -53.19 -32.10 -29.65
N VAL A 2 -52.57 -31.52 -28.62
CA VAL A 2 -51.99 -32.11 -27.41
C VAL A 2 -50.83 -33.12 -27.62
N GLN A 3 -49.62 -32.56 -27.59
CA GLN A 3 -48.37 -33.31 -27.41
C GLN A 3 -48.20 -33.59 -25.91
N VAL A 4 -48.09 -34.87 -25.58
CA VAL A 4 -47.82 -35.40 -24.23
C VAL A 4 -46.45 -34.91 -23.75
N TYR A 5 -46.37 -34.36 -22.54
CA TYR A 5 -45.11 -34.16 -21.81
C TYR A 5 -45.06 -35.07 -20.59
N GLY A 6 -44.15 -36.04 -20.64
CA GLY A 6 -43.77 -36.88 -19.51
C GLY A 6 -42.56 -36.29 -18.79
N ASN A 7 -42.72 -36.15 -17.47
CA ASN A 7 -41.78 -36.34 -16.37
C ASN A 7 -40.31 -35.88 -16.57
N GLY A 8 -39.98 -34.74 -15.97
CA GLY A 8 -38.62 -34.23 -15.82
C GLY A 8 -38.47 -33.50 -14.49
N THR A 9 -37.82 -34.18 -13.56
CA THR A 9 -37.25 -33.71 -12.29
C THR A 9 -36.79 -32.24 -12.34
N THR A 10 -37.47 -31.32 -11.65
CA THR A 10 -36.86 -30.06 -11.22
C THR A 10 -36.61 -30.13 -9.73
N ALA A 11 -35.33 -30.29 -9.42
CA ALA A 11 -34.79 -30.35 -8.08
C ALA A 11 -35.20 -29.13 -7.25
N LEU A 12 -35.39 -29.37 -5.95
CA LEU A 12 -35.27 -28.37 -4.91
C LEU A 12 -34.04 -27.49 -5.15
N GLY A 13 -34.23 -26.18 -5.05
CA GLY A 13 -33.13 -25.21 -5.10
C GLY A 13 -33.45 -24.08 -6.05
N ALA A 14 -34.28 -23.13 -5.61
CA ALA A 14 -34.20 -21.79 -6.16
C ALA A 14 -32.78 -21.29 -5.87
N ASN A 15 -31.89 -21.35 -6.88
CA ASN A 15 -30.61 -20.66 -6.82
C ASN A 15 -30.92 -19.19 -6.58
N GLN A 16 -30.67 -18.73 -5.36
CA GLN A 16 -30.96 -17.38 -4.91
C GLN A 16 -29.99 -16.44 -5.63
N ILE A 17 -30.38 -15.94 -6.81
CA ILE A 17 -29.62 -14.95 -7.61
C ILE A 17 -29.35 -13.66 -6.78
N ASN A 18 -30.07 -13.44 -5.68
CA ASN A 18 -29.89 -12.31 -4.77
C ASN A 18 -28.65 -12.38 -3.87
N GLN A 19 -28.10 -13.56 -3.54
CA GLN A 19 -26.90 -13.61 -2.68
C GLN A 19 -25.71 -12.88 -3.34
N HIS A 20 -25.58 -13.03 -4.67
CA HIS A 20 -24.58 -12.32 -5.46
C HIS A 20 -24.86 -10.82 -5.67
N ALA A 21 -26.09 -10.35 -5.49
CA ALA A 21 -26.43 -8.92 -5.58
C ALA A 21 -26.00 -8.18 -4.31
N TYR A 22 -26.23 -8.77 -3.14
CA TYR A 22 -25.80 -8.23 -1.85
C TYR A 22 -24.27 -8.28 -1.69
N GLU A 23 -23.63 -9.38 -2.09
CA GLU A 23 -22.16 -9.47 -2.15
C GLU A 23 -21.56 -8.40 -3.06
N ARG A 24 -22.16 -8.12 -4.22
CA ARG A 24 -21.70 -7.04 -5.11
C ARG A 24 -21.90 -5.65 -4.51
N LYS A 25 -23.05 -5.37 -3.89
CA LYS A 25 -23.29 -4.06 -3.26
C LYS A 25 -22.33 -3.81 -2.09
N ALA A 26 -22.12 -4.83 -1.25
CA ALA A 26 -21.13 -4.78 -0.17
C ALA A 26 -19.71 -4.61 -0.72
N LEU A 27 -19.36 -5.25 -1.84
CA LEU A 27 -18.06 -5.07 -2.49
C LEU A 27 -17.89 -3.65 -3.06
N ILE A 28 -18.96 -3.04 -3.61
CA ILE A 28 -18.95 -1.65 -4.10
C ILE A 28 -18.73 -0.65 -2.94
N GLU A 29 -19.46 -0.80 -1.84
CA GLU A 29 -19.26 0.01 -0.62
C GLU A 29 -17.86 -0.22 -0.02
N ALA A 30 -17.34 -1.44 -0.09
CA ALA A 30 -16.00 -1.72 0.39
C ALA A 30 -14.86 -1.17 -0.49
N VAL A 31 -15.05 -1.08 -1.82
CA VAL A 31 -14.15 -0.30 -2.69
C VAL A 31 -14.14 1.18 -2.25
N GLN A 32 -15.27 1.69 -1.75
CA GLN A 32 -15.39 3.03 -1.17
C GLN A 32 -14.61 3.19 0.15
N GLU A 33 -13.96 2.16 0.67
CA GLU A 33 -13.07 2.25 1.83
C GLU A 33 -11.60 1.97 1.54
N SER A 34 -11.26 1.42 0.36
CA SER A 34 -9.87 1.18 -0.04
C SER A 34 -9.16 2.47 -0.49
N TYR A 35 -7.99 2.78 0.10
CA TYR A 35 -7.16 3.95 -0.26
C TYR A 35 -5.76 3.54 -0.70
N PHE A 36 -5.18 2.48 -0.14
CA PHE A 36 -3.86 1.97 -0.50
C PHE A 36 -3.93 0.91 -1.60
N GLY A 37 -5.00 0.11 -1.63
CA GLY A 37 -5.19 -0.92 -2.64
C GLY A 37 -5.25 -0.40 -4.08
N GLN A 38 -5.68 0.84 -4.32
CA GLN A 38 -5.84 1.40 -5.68
C GLN A 38 -4.55 1.40 -6.52
N LEU A 39 -3.38 1.37 -5.88
CA LEU A 39 -2.07 1.39 -6.52
C LEU A 39 -1.36 0.02 -6.48
N ALA A 40 -2.02 -1.00 -5.94
CA ALA A 40 -1.43 -2.31 -5.79
C ALA A 40 -1.50 -3.10 -7.09
N ASP A 41 -0.36 -3.64 -7.52
CA ASP A 41 -0.38 -4.69 -8.53
C ASP A 41 -0.93 -5.99 -7.91
N THR A 42 -1.83 -6.65 -8.64
CA THR A 42 -2.42 -7.91 -8.21
C THR A 42 -1.66 -9.09 -8.81
N LYS A 43 -1.09 -9.95 -7.96
CA LYS A 43 -0.49 -11.22 -8.40
C LYS A 43 -1.39 -12.39 -7.98
N ASN A 44 -1.79 -13.23 -8.94
CA ASN A 44 -2.60 -14.41 -8.64
C ASN A 44 -1.70 -15.58 -8.26
N MET A 45 -2.08 -16.32 -7.21
CA MET A 45 -1.40 -17.56 -6.87
C MET A 45 -1.95 -18.72 -7.69
N PRO A 46 -1.10 -19.43 -8.46
CA PRO A 46 -1.48 -20.71 -9.04
C PRO A 46 -1.73 -21.75 -7.95
N LYS A 47 -2.75 -22.58 -8.13
CA LYS A 47 -3.07 -23.68 -7.21
C LYS A 47 -1.86 -24.64 -7.09
N ASN A 48 -1.65 -25.19 -5.90
CA ASN A 48 -0.65 -26.23 -5.60
C ASN A 48 0.84 -25.79 -5.66
N GLN A 49 1.14 -24.49 -5.56
CA GLN A 49 2.52 -23.96 -5.67
C GLN A 49 3.11 -23.49 -4.33
N GLY A 50 2.67 -24.08 -3.22
CA GLY A 50 3.15 -23.74 -1.86
C GLY A 50 2.55 -22.45 -1.30
N LYS A 51 3.08 -22.01 -0.15
CA LYS A 51 2.54 -20.88 0.64
C LYS A 51 3.29 -19.55 0.45
N ALA A 52 4.34 -19.49 -0.37
CA ALA A 52 5.11 -18.26 -0.55
C ALA A 52 5.37 -18.01 -2.03
N VAL A 53 5.04 -16.82 -2.51
CA VAL A 53 5.48 -16.35 -3.82
C VAL A 53 6.92 -15.89 -3.69
N LYS A 54 7.81 -16.51 -4.46
CA LYS A 54 9.21 -16.13 -4.57
C LYS A 54 9.44 -15.48 -5.93
N GLN A 55 10.11 -14.34 -5.96
CA GLN A 55 10.49 -13.66 -7.19
C GLN A 55 11.98 -13.32 -7.13
N TYR A 56 12.71 -13.72 -8.16
CA TYR A 56 14.11 -13.30 -8.30
C TYR A 56 14.17 -11.92 -8.95
N ARG A 57 14.97 -11.05 -8.34
CA ARG A 57 15.35 -9.77 -8.90
C ARG A 57 16.85 -9.77 -9.17
N TYR A 58 17.21 -9.54 -10.42
CA TYR A 58 18.61 -9.37 -10.81
C TYR A 58 19.06 -7.94 -10.50
N MET A 59 20.20 -7.79 -9.82
CA MET A 59 20.77 -6.49 -9.56
C MET A 59 21.63 -6.05 -10.76
N PRO A 60 21.56 -4.77 -11.17
CA PRO A 60 22.47 -4.24 -12.18
C PRO A 60 23.93 -4.43 -11.77
N VAL A 61 24.80 -4.63 -12.75
CA VAL A 61 26.22 -4.96 -12.51
C VAL A 61 26.93 -3.88 -11.67
N VAL A 62 26.59 -2.62 -11.92
CA VAL A 62 27.18 -1.43 -11.29
C VAL A 62 26.45 -0.99 -10.01
N ASP A 63 25.39 -1.68 -9.58
CA ASP A 63 24.67 -1.33 -8.34
C ASP A 63 25.49 -1.74 -7.10
N ASP A 64 25.50 -0.93 -6.04
CA ASP A 64 26.22 -1.22 -4.78
C ASP A 64 25.73 -2.49 -4.08
N ARG A 65 24.48 -2.87 -4.35
CA ARG A 65 23.86 -4.10 -3.84
C ARG A 65 24.39 -5.34 -4.55
N ASN A 66 25.04 -5.18 -5.71
CA ASN A 66 25.64 -6.29 -6.44
C ASN A 66 26.99 -6.70 -5.82
N ARG A 67 26.94 -7.20 -4.59
CA ARG A 67 28.11 -7.66 -3.84
C ARG A 67 28.34 -9.15 -4.06
N ASN A 68 29.44 -9.50 -4.68
CA ASN A 68 29.85 -10.88 -4.88
C ASN A 68 31.33 -11.04 -4.52
N ASP A 69 31.72 -12.25 -4.16
CA ASP A 69 33.10 -12.60 -3.79
C ASP A 69 34.00 -12.82 -5.02
N MET A 70 33.54 -12.44 -6.22
CA MET A 70 34.12 -12.84 -7.50
C MET A 70 34.82 -11.72 -8.27
N GLY A 71 35.12 -10.59 -7.63
CA GLY A 71 35.93 -9.51 -8.19
C GLY A 71 37.26 -9.40 -7.44
N LEU A 72 38.33 -9.96 -8.01
CA LEU A 72 39.68 -9.76 -7.47
C LEU A 72 40.68 -9.71 -8.63
N ASP A 73 41.48 -8.64 -8.65
CA ASP A 73 42.85 -8.74 -9.11
C ASP A 73 43.66 -9.64 -8.15
N ALA A 74 44.92 -9.93 -8.49
CA ALA A 74 45.77 -10.85 -7.73
C ALA A 74 46.11 -10.41 -6.27
N SER A 75 45.58 -9.29 -5.76
CA SER A 75 45.99 -8.68 -4.48
C SER A 75 44.93 -8.64 -3.37
N GLY A 76 43.80 -9.34 -3.50
CA GLY A 76 42.98 -9.63 -2.31
C GLY A 76 42.03 -8.53 -1.83
N VAL A 77 41.94 -7.38 -2.50
CA VAL A 77 41.11 -6.25 -2.02
C VAL A 77 39.66 -6.40 -2.48
N VAL A 78 38.77 -6.75 -1.55
CA VAL A 78 37.32 -6.76 -1.77
C VAL A 78 36.80 -5.32 -1.79
N TYR A 79 36.18 -4.89 -2.89
CA TYR A 79 35.54 -3.58 -2.94
C TYR A 79 34.25 -3.57 -2.11
N ALA A 80 34.19 -2.72 -1.09
CA ALA A 80 33.02 -2.59 -0.21
C ALA A 80 31.76 -2.04 -0.92
N ASN A 81 31.90 -1.42 -2.11
CA ASN A 81 30.84 -0.68 -2.82
C ASN A 81 30.44 -1.31 -4.17
N GLY A 82 30.54 -2.64 -4.33
CA GLY A 82 30.13 -3.35 -5.55
C GLY A 82 31.25 -3.51 -6.60
N ASN A 83 30.87 -3.92 -7.83
CA ASN A 83 31.82 -4.46 -8.82
C ASN A 83 32.76 -3.48 -9.53
N ILE A 84 32.33 -2.23 -9.78
CA ILE A 84 33.08 -1.28 -10.61
C ILE A 84 33.23 0.06 -9.87
N TYR A 85 32.24 0.95 -9.99
CA TYR A 85 32.18 2.23 -9.27
C TYR A 85 30.89 2.40 -8.46
N GLY A 86 30.05 1.38 -8.44
CA GLY A 86 28.84 1.39 -7.64
C GLY A 86 27.80 2.41 -8.11
N SER A 87 27.00 2.90 -7.17
CA SER A 87 26.04 4.01 -7.36
C SER A 87 26.69 5.39 -7.28
N SER A 88 28.02 5.48 -7.17
CA SER A 88 28.72 6.75 -7.04
C SER A 88 28.54 7.63 -8.28
N THR A 89 28.20 8.89 -8.04
CA THR A 89 28.13 9.95 -9.06
C THR A 89 29.34 10.88 -9.00
N ASP A 90 30.30 10.61 -8.12
CA ASP A 90 31.51 11.42 -7.98
C ASP A 90 32.48 11.13 -9.13
N VAL A 91 32.82 12.18 -9.89
CA VAL A 91 33.74 12.14 -11.03
C VAL A 91 35.10 11.59 -10.62
N GLY A 92 35.58 11.89 -9.41
CA GLY A 92 36.88 11.39 -8.93
C GLY A 92 36.89 9.87 -8.75
N VAL A 93 35.84 9.34 -8.12
CA VAL A 93 35.69 7.89 -7.90
C VAL A 93 35.47 7.14 -9.21
N VAL A 94 34.62 7.67 -10.09
CA VAL A 94 34.34 7.01 -11.37
C VAL A 94 35.57 7.02 -12.27
N ASN A 95 36.29 8.15 -12.37
CA ASN A 95 37.49 8.26 -13.21
C ASN A 95 38.59 7.28 -12.78
N THR A 96 38.78 7.09 -11.47
CA THR A 96 39.79 6.17 -10.93
C THR A 96 39.41 4.69 -11.04
N LYS A 97 38.15 4.37 -11.34
CA LYS A 97 37.60 3.01 -11.35
C LYS A 97 37.07 2.57 -12.71
N PHE A 98 37.42 3.26 -13.79
CA PHE A 98 37.11 2.78 -15.13
C PHE A 98 37.86 1.49 -15.44
N PRO A 99 37.19 0.49 -16.05
CA PRO A 99 37.83 -0.76 -16.46
C PRO A 99 38.71 -0.53 -17.69
N VAL A 100 39.95 -0.08 -17.47
CA VAL A 100 40.95 0.10 -18.53
C VAL A 100 41.49 -1.26 -18.95
N LEU A 101 41.75 -1.43 -20.26
CA LEU A 101 42.42 -2.60 -20.83
C LEU A 101 43.81 -2.17 -21.31
N GLY A 102 44.84 -2.94 -20.95
CA GLY A 102 46.21 -2.73 -21.42
C GLY A 102 46.54 -3.58 -22.65
N GLU A 103 47.67 -3.27 -23.30
CA GLU A 103 48.12 -3.96 -24.53
C GLU A 103 48.55 -5.42 -24.29
N THR A 104 48.90 -5.78 -23.06
CA THR A 104 49.18 -7.16 -22.68
C THR A 104 47.89 -7.84 -22.21
N GLY A 105 47.37 -8.78 -23.00
CA GLY A 105 46.14 -9.51 -22.67
C GLY A 105 46.24 -10.29 -21.36
N GLY A 106 45.33 -10.03 -20.43
CA GLY A 106 45.23 -10.70 -19.12
C GLY A 106 43.79 -10.79 -18.62
N ARG A 107 43.52 -11.61 -17.59
CA ARG A 107 42.20 -11.75 -16.95
C ARG A 107 41.91 -10.55 -16.03
N VAL A 108 41.69 -9.37 -16.60
CA VAL A 108 41.32 -8.14 -15.88
C VAL A 108 39.81 -7.86 -16.00
N ASN A 109 39.27 -7.00 -15.12
CA ASN A 109 37.88 -6.51 -15.17
C ASN A 109 36.79 -7.60 -15.10
N ARG A 110 36.97 -8.61 -14.24
CA ARG A 110 35.91 -9.59 -13.95
C ARG A 110 34.80 -8.94 -13.11
N VAL A 111 33.56 -9.15 -13.52
CA VAL A 111 32.35 -8.72 -12.79
C VAL A 111 31.54 -9.95 -12.36
N GLY A 112 30.99 -9.93 -11.15
CA GLY A 112 30.03 -10.94 -10.71
C GLY A 112 28.58 -10.46 -10.81
N LEU A 113 27.64 -11.40 -10.78
CA LEU A 113 26.21 -11.12 -10.86
C LEU A 113 25.55 -11.70 -9.62
N THR A 114 24.72 -10.92 -8.95
CA THR A 114 23.92 -11.37 -7.82
C THR A 114 22.43 -11.24 -8.11
N ARG A 115 21.66 -12.15 -7.52
CA ARG A 115 20.19 -12.14 -7.52
C ARG A 115 19.70 -12.02 -6.08
N VAL A 116 18.68 -11.20 -5.87
CA VAL A 116 17.97 -11.11 -4.59
C VAL A 116 16.67 -11.90 -4.70
N GLU A 117 16.37 -12.69 -3.69
CA GLU A 117 15.10 -13.42 -3.58
C GLU A 117 14.10 -12.58 -2.77
N LEU A 118 13.02 -12.18 -3.42
CA LEU A 118 11.88 -11.51 -2.78
C LEU A 118 10.85 -12.58 -2.39
N VAL A 119 10.40 -12.56 -1.14
CA VAL A 119 9.46 -13.54 -0.59
C VAL A 119 8.21 -12.83 -0.08
N SER A 120 7.03 -13.35 -0.43
CA SER A 120 5.76 -12.85 0.09
C SER A 120 5.37 -13.48 1.44
N ASN A 121 4.75 -12.70 2.33
CA ASN A 121 4.28 -13.11 3.67
C ASN A 121 2.82 -13.61 3.67
N LEU A 122 2.50 -14.60 2.85
CA LEU A 122 1.11 -15.09 2.73
C LEU A 122 0.58 -15.64 4.06
N GLN A 123 -0.50 -15.05 4.54
CA GLN A 123 -1.22 -15.49 5.72
C GLN A 123 -2.73 -15.51 5.45
N LYS A 124 -3.43 -16.41 6.14
CA LYS A 124 -4.89 -16.48 6.10
C LYS A 124 -5.45 -15.75 7.30
N PHE A 125 -6.41 -14.88 7.04
CA PHE A 125 -7.17 -14.16 8.05
C PHE A 125 -8.65 -14.51 7.95
N GLY A 126 -9.35 -14.33 9.06
CA GLY A 126 -10.78 -14.56 9.12
C GLY A 126 -11.31 -14.27 10.51
N PHE A 127 -12.59 -13.95 10.56
CA PHE A 127 -13.36 -13.80 11.79
C PHE A 127 -14.80 -14.23 11.51
N PHE A 128 -15.54 -14.48 12.58
CA PHE A 128 -16.91 -14.99 12.50
C PHE A 128 -17.80 -14.24 13.49
N TRP A 129 -19.09 -14.25 13.19
CA TRP A 129 -20.15 -13.77 14.06
C TRP A 129 -21.17 -14.89 14.25
N GLU A 130 -21.50 -15.16 15.49
CA GLU A 130 -22.48 -16.16 15.91
C GLU A 130 -23.75 -15.48 16.41
N TYR A 131 -24.88 -16.12 16.16
CA TYR A 131 -26.19 -15.63 16.56
C TYR A 131 -27.12 -16.81 16.89
N SER A 132 -28.09 -16.61 17.77
CA SER A 132 -29.06 -17.64 18.14
C SER A 132 -30.34 -17.58 17.30
N ALA A 133 -31.05 -18.70 17.24
CA ALA A 133 -32.37 -18.78 16.61
C ALA A 133 -33.39 -17.83 17.26
N ASP A 134 -33.32 -17.66 18.58
CA ASP A 134 -34.17 -16.71 19.32
C ASP A 134 -33.90 -15.26 18.92
N LEU A 135 -32.63 -14.91 18.68
CA LEU A 135 -32.27 -13.56 18.24
C LEU A 135 -32.77 -13.28 16.82
N GLU A 136 -32.73 -14.27 15.90
CA GLU A 136 -33.33 -14.10 14.56
C GLU A 136 -34.87 -14.02 14.60
N ARG A 137 -35.53 -14.68 15.56
CA ARG A 137 -37.00 -14.77 15.63
C ARG A 137 -37.68 -13.67 16.44
N PHE A 138 -37.01 -13.15 17.47
CA PHE A 138 -37.61 -12.22 18.43
C PHE A 138 -37.06 -10.80 18.33
N ASP A 139 -36.07 -10.55 17.46
CA ASP A 139 -35.62 -9.19 17.21
C ASP A 139 -36.63 -8.40 16.36
N THR A 140 -36.66 -7.10 16.62
CA THR A 140 -37.53 -6.12 15.98
C THR A 140 -37.04 -5.67 14.60
N ASP A 141 -35.76 -5.88 14.28
CA ASP A 141 -35.17 -5.57 12.97
C ASP A 141 -35.29 -6.76 12.00
N ALA A 142 -36.13 -6.60 10.96
CA ALA A 142 -36.34 -7.61 9.93
C ALA A 142 -35.13 -7.81 8.99
N GLU A 143 -34.18 -6.88 8.95
CA GLU A 143 -32.98 -6.93 8.08
C GLU A 143 -31.68 -7.18 8.86
N LEU A 144 -31.76 -7.57 10.14
CA LEU A 144 -30.62 -7.80 11.03
C LEU A 144 -29.50 -8.65 10.39
N MET A 145 -29.89 -9.74 9.72
CA MET A 145 -28.96 -10.66 9.07
C MET A 145 -28.26 -10.04 7.85
N THR A 146 -28.95 -9.19 7.10
CA THR A 146 -28.38 -8.46 5.97
C THR A 146 -27.39 -7.41 6.46
N HIS A 147 -27.74 -6.69 7.53
CA HIS A 147 -26.87 -5.70 8.17
C HIS A 147 -25.61 -6.35 8.72
N ALA A 148 -25.74 -7.43 9.48
CA ALA A 148 -24.57 -8.11 10.05
C ALA A 148 -23.63 -8.66 8.97
N ASN A 149 -24.17 -9.24 7.89
CA ASN A 149 -23.35 -9.73 6.78
C ASN A 149 -22.64 -8.59 6.03
N ARG A 150 -23.27 -7.42 5.89
CA ARG A 150 -22.64 -6.21 5.32
C ARG A 150 -21.49 -5.73 6.20
N GLU A 151 -21.72 -5.59 7.51
CA GLU A 151 -20.69 -5.14 8.45
C GLU A 151 -19.51 -6.12 8.53
N LEU A 152 -19.78 -7.42 8.43
CA LEU A 152 -18.76 -8.46 8.41
C LEU A 152 -17.85 -8.32 7.17
N MET A 153 -18.42 -7.99 6.00
CA MET A 153 -17.64 -7.71 4.79
C MET A 153 -16.85 -6.40 4.89
N ASN A 154 -17.49 -5.32 5.35
CA ASN A 154 -16.84 -4.02 5.53
C ASN A 154 -15.66 -4.11 6.52
N GLY A 155 -15.87 -4.77 7.66
CA GLY A 155 -14.83 -5.01 8.66
C GLY A 155 -13.64 -5.80 8.10
N ALA A 156 -13.87 -6.77 7.22
CA ALA A 156 -12.79 -7.56 6.64
C ALA A 156 -11.90 -6.73 5.72
N ILE A 157 -12.51 -5.77 5.01
CA ILE A 157 -11.80 -4.89 4.08
C ILE A 157 -11.08 -3.77 4.83
N LYS A 158 -11.65 -3.25 5.92
CA LYS A 158 -10.93 -2.37 6.85
C LYS A 158 -9.68 -3.02 7.42
N VAL A 159 -9.82 -4.21 8.00
CA VAL A 159 -8.68 -4.96 8.56
C VAL A 159 -7.62 -5.26 7.50
N TYR A 160 -8.04 -5.52 6.26
CA TYR A 160 -7.12 -5.71 5.14
C TYR A 160 -6.34 -4.43 4.79
N GLU A 161 -7.02 -3.29 4.63
CA GLU A 161 -6.37 -2.01 4.32
C GLU A 161 -5.45 -1.54 5.46
N ASP A 162 -5.86 -1.74 6.72
CA ASP A 162 -5.05 -1.45 7.90
C ASP A 162 -3.75 -2.27 7.91
N LYS A 163 -3.86 -3.58 7.59
CA LYS A 163 -2.68 -4.45 7.50
C LYS A 163 -1.77 -4.05 6.32
N LEU A 164 -2.36 -3.70 5.18
CA LEU A 164 -1.62 -3.17 4.03
C LEU A 164 -0.88 -1.88 4.40
N GLN A 165 -1.52 -0.95 5.11
CA GLN A 165 -0.89 0.26 5.59
C GLN A 165 0.31 -0.02 6.49
N ILE A 166 0.19 -0.94 7.46
CA ILE A 166 1.30 -1.34 8.34
C ILE A 166 2.47 -1.87 7.52
N ASP A 167 2.21 -2.76 6.56
CA ASP A 167 3.27 -3.35 5.75
C ASP A 167 3.94 -2.31 4.83
N LEU A 168 3.20 -1.33 4.30
CA LEU A 168 3.78 -0.20 3.55
C LEU A 168 4.65 0.70 4.44
N LEU A 169 4.18 1.05 5.64
CA LEU A 169 4.93 1.92 6.56
C LEU A 169 6.22 1.25 7.09
N ASN A 170 6.21 -0.06 7.28
CA ASN A 170 7.36 -0.80 7.80
C ASN A 170 8.39 -1.17 6.73
N ASN A 171 7.97 -1.37 5.47
CA ASN A 171 8.87 -1.81 4.37
C ASN A 171 9.31 -0.66 3.45
N ALA A 172 9.23 0.59 3.90
CA ALA A 172 9.75 1.74 3.17
C ALA A 172 11.27 1.67 3.02
N GLY A 173 11.76 1.65 1.78
CA GLY A 173 13.19 1.64 1.49
C GLY A 173 13.84 3.01 1.72
N LEU A 174 13.08 4.10 1.58
CA LEU A 174 13.56 5.46 1.82
C LEU A 174 12.82 6.09 3.02
N VAL A 175 13.47 6.13 4.18
CA VAL A 175 12.93 6.79 5.37
C VAL A 175 13.66 8.11 5.59
N LYS A 176 12.90 9.19 5.71
CA LYS A 176 13.41 10.53 6.01
C LYS A 176 12.73 11.10 7.25
N TYR A 177 13.43 12.00 7.91
CA TYR A 177 12.93 12.77 9.03
C TYR A 177 12.94 14.25 8.63
N SER A 178 11.92 15.00 9.02
CA SER A 178 11.86 16.44 8.77
C SER A 178 12.77 17.23 9.71
N GLY A 179 13.23 18.38 9.23
CA GLY A 179 14.13 19.26 9.98
C GLY A 179 15.51 18.62 10.21
N THR A 180 16.02 18.74 11.44
CA THR A 180 17.35 18.26 11.84
C THR A 180 17.33 16.89 12.52
N ALA A 181 16.17 16.24 12.61
CA ALA A 181 16.02 14.96 13.27
C ALA A 181 16.75 13.84 12.49
N THR A 182 17.40 12.94 13.22
CA THR A 182 18.10 11.78 12.65
C THR A 182 17.40 10.46 12.98
N SER A 183 16.42 10.50 13.90
CA SER A 183 15.63 9.37 14.35
C SER A 183 14.22 9.79 14.75
N VAL A 184 13.31 8.81 14.86
CA VAL A 184 11.93 9.05 15.33
C VAL A 184 11.92 9.74 16.70
N ALA A 185 12.79 9.29 17.62
CA ALA A 185 12.85 9.82 18.98
C ALA A 185 13.36 11.27 19.07
N THR A 186 14.02 11.77 18.02
CA THR A 186 14.54 13.15 17.95
C THR A 186 13.59 14.14 17.29
N LEU A 187 12.44 13.68 16.77
CA LEU A 187 11.44 14.56 16.17
C LEU A 187 10.78 15.43 17.25
N SER A 188 10.91 16.76 17.12
CA SER A 188 10.36 17.70 18.09
C SER A 188 9.72 18.92 17.42
N GLY A 189 8.69 19.48 18.07
CA GLY A 189 8.13 20.77 17.67
C GLY A 189 9.11 21.94 17.91
N ALA A 190 10.02 21.81 18.88
CA ALA A 190 10.99 22.86 19.23
C ALA A 190 12.09 23.03 18.17
N THR A 191 12.47 21.97 17.46
CA THR A 191 13.43 21.99 16.35
C THR A 191 12.76 22.22 15.00
N SER A 192 11.48 22.61 14.98
CA SER A 192 10.69 22.78 13.75
C SER A 192 10.75 21.55 12.84
N SER A 193 10.58 20.34 13.40
CA SER A 193 10.44 19.10 12.62
C SER A 193 9.07 19.00 11.91
N GLU A 194 8.50 20.14 11.52
CA GLU A 194 7.31 20.21 10.68
C GLU A 194 7.66 19.86 9.24
N LEU A 195 6.67 19.42 8.46
CA LEU A 195 6.89 19.14 7.04
C LEU A 195 7.09 20.46 6.28
N THR A 196 8.24 20.62 5.63
CA THR A 196 8.55 21.81 4.82
C THR A 196 8.52 21.52 3.32
N TYR A 197 8.35 22.57 2.50
CA TYR A 197 8.44 22.44 1.04
C TYR A 197 9.80 21.90 0.59
N ALA A 198 10.88 22.30 1.27
CA ALA A 198 12.23 21.83 0.96
C ALA A 198 12.40 20.32 1.20
N ASP A 199 11.72 19.76 2.22
CA ASP A 199 11.76 18.32 2.49
C ASP A 199 11.07 17.53 1.36
N LEU A 200 9.96 18.06 0.83
CA LEU A 200 9.26 17.46 -0.30
C LEU A 200 10.09 17.51 -1.59
N VAL A 201 10.73 18.65 -1.89
CA VAL A 201 11.59 18.76 -3.07
C VAL A 201 12.79 17.80 -2.96
N LYS A 202 13.43 17.72 -1.79
CA LYS A 202 14.51 16.75 -1.54
C LYS A 202 14.03 15.31 -1.65
N LEU A 203 12.81 15.00 -1.22
CA LEU A 203 12.20 13.68 -1.42
C LEU A 203 12.01 13.37 -2.90
N GLY A 204 11.50 14.33 -3.69
CA GLY A 204 11.34 14.19 -5.13
C GLY A 204 12.66 13.87 -5.82
N ILE A 205 13.74 14.56 -5.47
CA ILE A 205 15.09 14.33 -6.00
C ILE A 205 15.59 12.92 -5.69
N ASP A 206 15.43 12.44 -4.46
CA ASP A 206 15.92 11.10 -4.12
C ASP A 206 15.09 9.98 -4.74
N LEU A 207 13.77 10.18 -4.91
CA LEU A 207 12.93 9.28 -5.69
C LEU A 207 13.29 9.27 -7.18
N ASP A 208 13.74 10.40 -7.72
CA ASP A 208 14.26 10.50 -9.10
C ASP A 208 15.58 9.75 -9.26
N LYS A 209 16.50 9.86 -8.28
CA LYS A 209 17.74 9.06 -8.24
C LYS A 209 17.45 7.55 -8.18
N ASN A 210 16.41 7.16 -7.45
CA ASN A 210 15.94 5.78 -7.36
C ASN A 210 15.16 5.31 -8.61
N ARG A 211 15.06 6.15 -9.66
CA ARG A 211 14.35 5.86 -10.92
C ARG A 211 12.89 5.44 -10.68
N THR A 212 12.24 6.09 -9.72
CA THR A 212 10.82 5.87 -9.45
C THR A 212 10.00 6.49 -10.57
N PRO A 213 9.06 5.79 -11.24
CA PRO A 213 8.21 6.39 -12.25
C PRO A 213 7.34 7.51 -11.64
N LYS A 214 7.04 8.54 -12.44
CA LYS A 214 6.15 9.67 -12.07
C LYS A 214 4.74 9.54 -12.65
N GLN A 215 4.47 8.49 -13.42
CA GLN A 215 3.17 8.26 -14.04
C GLN A 215 2.44 7.16 -13.28
N THR A 216 1.26 7.48 -12.75
CA THR A 216 0.21 6.48 -12.56
C THR A 216 -0.57 6.42 -13.88
N LYS A 217 -0.84 5.22 -14.40
CA LYS A 217 -1.58 5.04 -15.66
C LYS A 217 -3.00 5.61 -15.52
N ILE A 218 -3.17 6.90 -15.78
CA ILE A 218 -4.46 7.58 -15.87
C ILE A 218 -4.54 8.16 -17.28
N ILE A 219 -5.25 7.45 -18.16
CA ILE A 219 -5.51 7.87 -19.53
C ILE A 219 -6.88 8.52 -19.55
N THR A 220 -6.93 9.78 -19.97
CA THR A 220 -8.19 10.51 -20.20
C THR A 220 -8.19 11.12 -21.60
N GLY A 221 -9.24 10.84 -22.37
CA GLY A 221 -9.53 11.56 -23.61
C GLY A 221 -10.29 12.85 -23.28
N THR A 222 -9.76 14.00 -23.68
CA THR A 222 -10.41 15.31 -23.45
C THR A 222 -10.61 16.04 -24.77
N ARG A 223 -11.53 17.02 -24.79
CA ARG A 223 -11.90 17.79 -25.99
C ARG A 223 -10.95 18.97 -26.32
N MET A 224 -9.74 19.02 -25.74
CA MET A 224 -8.65 19.97 -26.08
C MET A 224 -9.00 21.48 -26.10
N ILE A 225 -10.08 21.92 -25.45
CA ILE A 225 -10.53 23.32 -25.50
C ILE A 225 -9.97 24.20 -24.37
N ASP A 226 -9.45 23.60 -23.29
CA ASP A 226 -8.67 24.29 -22.26
C ASP A 226 -7.85 23.26 -21.46
N THR A 227 -6.54 23.18 -21.71
CA THR A 227 -5.65 22.21 -21.05
C THR A 227 -4.53 22.94 -20.35
N GLN A 228 -4.63 23.12 -19.03
CA GLN A 228 -3.43 23.33 -18.22
C GLN A 228 -2.70 22.00 -18.08
N THR A 229 -1.44 21.96 -18.51
CA THR A 229 -0.60 20.78 -18.43
C THR A 229 -0.30 20.48 -16.96
N ILE A 230 -0.74 19.30 -16.49
CA ILE A 230 -0.33 18.80 -15.18
C ILE A 230 0.98 18.02 -15.39
N PRO A 231 2.09 18.41 -14.73
CA PRO A 231 3.31 17.62 -14.77
C PRO A 231 3.14 16.29 -14.05
N ASP A 232 3.85 15.27 -14.52
CA ASP A 232 3.86 13.93 -13.93
C ASP A 232 4.17 13.99 -12.43
N CYS A 233 3.39 13.26 -11.63
CA CYS A 233 3.40 13.35 -10.17
C CYS A 233 3.16 11.99 -9.50
N ARG A 234 3.81 11.79 -8.36
CA ARG A 234 3.70 10.57 -7.54
C ARG A 234 2.58 10.73 -6.51
N VAL A 235 2.01 9.61 -6.06
CA VAL A 235 0.92 9.64 -5.06
C VAL A 235 1.51 9.56 -3.66
N ALA A 236 1.06 10.47 -2.80
CA ALA A 236 1.37 10.51 -1.39
C ALA A 236 0.09 10.38 -0.55
N HIS A 237 0.15 9.60 0.51
CA HIS A 237 -0.92 9.32 1.45
C HIS A 237 -0.60 10.00 2.79
N VAL A 238 -1.56 10.76 3.30
CA VAL A 238 -1.41 11.54 4.54
C VAL A 238 -2.65 11.42 5.43
N GLY A 239 -2.47 11.63 6.73
CA GLY A 239 -3.56 11.81 7.69
C GLY A 239 -4.14 13.22 7.67
N SER A 240 -5.28 13.40 8.34
CA SER A 240 -5.99 14.68 8.42
C SER A 240 -5.19 15.75 9.17
N GLU A 241 -4.32 15.34 10.09
CA GLU A 241 -3.51 16.22 10.93
C GLU A 241 -2.45 17.00 10.13
N LEU A 242 -2.02 16.49 8.97
CA LEU A 242 -1.06 17.17 8.10
C LEU A 242 -1.70 18.15 7.12
N VAL A 243 -3.03 18.16 6.98
CA VAL A 243 -3.74 19.02 6.02
C VAL A 243 -3.49 20.50 6.29
N PRO A 244 -3.60 21.03 7.53
CA PRO A 244 -3.32 22.44 7.80
C PRO A 244 -1.89 22.84 7.45
N THR A 245 -0.92 21.95 7.70
CA THR A 245 0.49 22.18 7.38
C THR A 245 0.72 22.24 5.87
N LEU A 246 0.03 21.38 5.11
CA LEU A 246 0.09 21.36 3.64
C LEU A 246 -0.57 22.60 3.02
N GLU A 247 -1.73 23.03 3.52
CA GLU A 247 -2.45 24.19 3.00
C GLU A 247 -1.71 25.51 3.28
N ALA A 248 -1.03 25.61 4.43
CA ALA A 248 -0.23 26.77 4.80
C ALA A 248 1.15 26.82 4.10
N MET A 249 1.53 25.77 3.35
CA MET A 249 2.87 25.63 2.78
C MET A 249 3.13 26.63 1.66
N LYS A 250 4.33 27.22 1.68
CA LYS A 250 4.83 28.14 0.65
C LYS A 250 6.00 27.55 -0.14
N ASP A 251 6.12 27.94 -1.40
CA ASP A 251 7.20 27.52 -2.28
C ASP A 251 8.47 28.39 -2.11
N TYR A 252 9.50 28.17 -2.95
CA TYR A 252 10.73 28.96 -2.91
C TYR A 252 10.55 30.43 -3.30
N HIS A 253 9.44 30.78 -3.97
CA HIS A 253 9.08 32.15 -4.34
C HIS A 253 8.13 32.79 -3.32
N ASN A 254 7.88 32.14 -2.18
CA ASN A 254 6.97 32.58 -1.12
C ASN A 254 5.50 32.68 -1.58
N GLU A 255 5.14 31.95 -2.64
CA GLU A 255 3.78 31.76 -3.13
C GLU A 255 3.15 30.50 -2.52
N ARG A 256 1.82 30.35 -2.64
CA ARG A 256 1.13 29.15 -2.13
C ARG A 256 1.54 27.92 -2.93
N ALA A 257 2.17 26.95 -2.26
CA ALA A 257 2.65 25.72 -2.89
C ALA A 257 1.53 24.70 -3.14
N PHE A 258 0.50 24.69 -2.31
CA PHE A 258 -0.61 23.76 -2.40
C PHE A 258 -1.64 24.20 -3.44
N ILE A 259 -1.92 23.29 -4.38
CA ILE A 259 -2.96 23.48 -5.40
C ILE A 259 -4.07 22.47 -5.11
N PRO A 260 -5.25 22.93 -4.67
CA PRO A 260 -6.36 22.05 -4.33
C PRO A 260 -6.96 21.40 -5.57
N ALA A 261 -7.57 20.22 -5.38
CA ALA A 261 -8.12 19.38 -6.44
C ALA A 261 -9.16 20.09 -7.34
N HIS A 262 -9.98 20.97 -6.78
CA HIS A 262 -11.00 21.70 -7.55
C HIS A 262 -10.43 22.74 -8.52
N LYS A 263 -9.13 23.08 -8.41
CA LYS A 263 -8.43 23.95 -9.36
C LYS A 263 -7.76 23.17 -10.49
N TYR A 264 -7.96 21.85 -10.56
CA TYR A 264 -7.41 21.06 -11.64
C TYR A 264 -8.16 21.35 -12.93
N ALA A 265 -7.41 21.44 -14.04
CA ALA A 265 -8.00 21.57 -15.36
C ALA A 265 -8.85 20.33 -15.69
N SER A 266 -9.91 20.57 -16.45
CA SER A 266 -10.87 19.53 -16.85
C SER A 266 -10.19 18.38 -17.58
N GLY A 267 -10.50 17.14 -17.17
CA GLY A 267 -10.01 15.93 -17.83
C GLY A 267 -8.98 15.10 -17.08
N THR A 268 -8.87 15.22 -15.75
CA THR A 268 -8.16 14.24 -14.93
C THR A 268 -9.14 13.49 -14.03
N THR A 269 -9.00 12.16 -13.95
CA THR A 269 -9.72 11.39 -12.92
C THR A 269 -8.98 11.56 -11.60
N LEU A 270 -9.65 12.14 -10.62
CA LEU A 270 -9.16 12.26 -9.25
C LEU A 270 -9.04 10.87 -8.63
N LEU A 271 -7.93 10.63 -7.92
CA LEU A 271 -7.83 9.50 -7.02
C LEU A 271 -8.84 9.70 -5.88
N LYS A 272 -9.32 8.60 -5.33
CA LYS A 272 -10.29 8.69 -4.24
C LYS A 272 -9.62 9.24 -2.99
N GLY A 273 -10.21 10.29 -2.42
CA GLY A 273 -9.63 11.02 -1.29
C GLY A 273 -8.54 12.02 -1.69
N GLU A 274 -8.33 12.28 -2.98
CA GLU A 274 -7.37 13.29 -3.44
C GLU A 274 -7.83 14.70 -3.05
N ILE A 275 -7.01 15.42 -2.27
CA ILE A 275 -7.30 16.77 -1.79
C ILE A 275 -6.61 17.85 -2.63
N GLY A 276 -5.48 17.52 -3.24
CA GLY A 276 -4.66 18.48 -3.96
C GLY A 276 -3.26 17.98 -4.26
N ARG A 277 -2.41 18.87 -4.75
CA ARG A 277 -1.01 18.58 -5.09
C ARG A 277 -0.04 19.58 -4.47
N VAL A 278 1.18 19.13 -4.22
CA VAL A 278 2.30 19.96 -3.75
C VAL A 278 3.63 19.35 -4.20
N ALA A 279 4.58 20.18 -4.64
CA ALA A 279 5.97 19.79 -4.93
C ALA A 279 6.15 18.52 -5.82
N GLY A 280 5.24 18.27 -6.77
CA GLY A 280 5.28 17.08 -7.64
C GLY A 280 4.63 15.82 -7.06
N PHE A 281 3.88 15.95 -5.97
CA PHE A 281 3.09 14.88 -5.35
C PHE A 281 1.59 15.19 -5.40
N ARG A 282 0.77 14.18 -5.68
CA ARG A 282 -0.68 14.18 -5.44
C ARG A 282 -0.93 13.71 -4.03
N ILE A 283 -1.76 14.42 -3.29
CA ILE A 283 -2.03 14.15 -1.88
C ILE A 283 -3.39 13.48 -1.76
N VAL A 284 -3.39 12.24 -1.29
CA VAL A 284 -4.56 11.47 -0.92
C VAL A 284 -4.70 11.53 0.60
N LEU A 285 -5.83 12.06 1.06
CA LEU A 285 -6.22 12.06 2.46
C LEU A 285 -6.82 10.71 2.82
N VAL A 286 -6.18 10.02 3.76
CA VAL A 286 -6.68 8.78 4.35
C VAL A 286 -7.28 9.12 5.72
N PRO A 287 -8.59 8.95 5.94
CA PRO A 287 -9.24 9.34 7.19
C PRO A 287 -8.65 8.67 8.44
N ASN A 288 -8.29 7.39 8.34
CA ASN A 288 -7.73 6.59 9.43
C ASN A 288 -6.24 6.30 9.23
N MET A 289 -5.45 7.31 8.84
CA MET A 289 -4.01 7.14 8.69
C MET A 289 -3.36 6.80 10.04
N MET A 290 -2.71 5.64 10.15
CA MET A 290 -1.95 5.26 11.34
C MET A 290 -0.78 6.22 11.61
N LYS A 291 -0.54 6.49 12.89
CA LYS A 291 0.54 7.33 13.40
C LYS A 291 1.34 6.62 14.49
N TRP A 292 2.57 7.06 14.73
CA TRP A 292 3.33 6.62 15.90
C TRP A 292 3.08 7.58 17.06
N ALA A 293 2.05 7.28 17.85
CA ALA A 293 1.65 8.09 19.00
C ALA A 293 2.76 8.12 20.07
N GLY A 294 3.13 9.32 20.54
CA GLY A 294 4.13 9.52 21.58
C GLY A 294 5.55 9.02 21.27
N ALA A 295 5.87 8.69 20.01
CA ALA A 295 7.18 8.15 19.63
C ALA A 295 8.27 9.23 19.48
N GLY A 296 7.87 10.50 19.38
CA GLY A 296 8.77 11.64 19.21
C GLY A 296 9.58 11.99 20.46
N ALA A 297 10.25 13.14 20.39
CA ALA A 297 10.93 13.74 21.52
C ALA A 297 9.93 14.17 22.61
N ASN A 298 10.46 14.44 23.80
CA ASN A 298 9.66 14.94 24.91
C ASN A 298 9.00 16.28 24.51
N GLY A 299 7.68 16.35 24.58
CA GLY A 299 6.89 17.46 24.08
C GLY A 299 6.59 18.46 25.19
N ALA A 300 7.31 19.58 25.22
CA ALA A 300 7.01 20.68 26.14
C ALA A 300 6.00 21.70 25.58
N SER A 301 5.74 21.68 24.26
CA SER A 301 4.95 22.71 23.57
C SER A 301 3.54 22.25 23.20
N ALA A 302 2.52 22.94 23.72
CA ALA A 302 1.10 22.65 23.51
C ALA A 302 0.59 22.88 22.08
N SER A 303 1.41 23.43 21.18
CA SER A 303 1.02 23.71 19.79
C SER A 303 1.07 22.50 18.85
N TYR A 304 1.50 21.33 19.34
CA TYR A 304 1.69 20.12 18.54
C TYR A 304 0.92 18.95 19.12
N TYR A 305 0.54 17.99 18.29
CA TYR A 305 -0.05 16.73 18.73
C TYR A 305 0.90 15.95 19.64
N GLN A 306 0.39 15.47 20.77
CA GLN A 306 1.14 14.78 21.80
C GLN A 306 0.32 13.66 22.45
N THR A 307 1.00 12.56 22.78
CA THR A 307 0.47 11.46 23.58
C THR A 307 1.43 11.19 24.73
N ALA A 308 0.92 11.14 25.96
CA ALA A 308 1.72 10.89 27.17
C ALA A 308 2.96 11.81 27.31
N GLY A 309 2.81 13.10 26.96
CA GLY A 309 3.88 14.11 27.07
C GLY A 309 4.96 14.02 26.00
N ARG A 310 4.79 13.18 24.97
CA ARG A 310 5.72 13.06 23.84
C ARG A 310 5.03 13.40 22.54
N HIS A 311 5.77 13.95 21.57
CA HIS A 311 5.19 14.31 20.27
C HIS A 311 4.71 13.07 19.49
N ASP A 312 3.56 13.21 18.85
CA ASP A 312 3.06 12.23 17.89
C ASP A 312 3.80 12.38 16.55
N VAL A 313 4.12 11.26 15.90
CA VAL A 313 4.83 11.25 14.63
C VAL A 313 3.88 10.78 13.52
N PHE A 314 3.76 11.61 12.49
CA PHE A 314 2.87 11.40 11.36
C PHE A 314 3.66 10.98 10.11
N PRO A 315 3.15 10.00 9.34
CA PRO A 315 3.74 9.62 8.07
C PRO A 315 3.23 10.50 6.91
N PHE A 316 4.16 10.98 6.09
CA PHE A 316 3.92 11.34 4.70
C PHE A 316 4.45 10.21 3.83
N LEU A 317 3.55 9.30 3.43
CA LEU A 317 3.89 8.06 2.72
C LEU A 317 3.78 8.28 1.22
N VAL A 318 4.84 8.05 0.46
CA VAL A 318 4.84 8.07 -1.01
C VAL A 318 4.92 6.65 -1.54
N VAL A 319 3.97 6.30 -2.40
CA VAL A 319 3.89 5.01 -3.08
C VAL A 319 4.18 5.21 -4.56
N GLY A 320 5.34 4.73 -5.01
CA GLY A 320 5.68 4.67 -6.43
C GLY A 320 4.99 3.50 -7.14
N ASP A 321 4.84 3.60 -8.45
CA ASP A 321 4.26 2.53 -9.27
C ASP A 321 5.13 1.27 -9.25
N GLU A 322 4.47 0.10 -9.30
CA GLU A 322 5.05 -1.23 -9.15
C GLU A 322 5.89 -1.43 -7.86
N SER A 323 5.75 -0.56 -6.85
CA SER A 323 6.58 -0.65 -5.64
C SER A 323 6.28 -1.92 -4.83
N PHE A 324 5.04 -2.38 -4.83
CA PHE A 324 4.61 -3.60 -4.16
C PHE A 324 3.51 -4.32 -4.96
N THR A 325 3.40 -5.62 -4.72
CA THR A 325 2.22 -6.40 -5.08
C THR A 325 1.52 -6.87 -3.83
N SER A 326 0.19 -6.90 -3.89
CA SER A 326 -0.63 -7.50 -2.84
C SER A 326 -1.47 -8.66 -3.37
N ILE A 327 -1.71 -9.62 -2.48
CA ILE A 327 -2.70 -10.68 -2.64
C ILE A 327 -3.79 -10.34 -1.63
N GLY A 328 -4.97 -9.98 -2.13
CA GLY A 328 -6.07 -9.52 -1.28
C GLY A 328 -7.42 -9.55 -1.97
N PHE A 329 -8.31 -8.65 -1.57
CA PHE A 329 -9.70 -8.58 -2.02
C PHE A 329 -9.86 -8.09 -3.48
N GLN A 330 -8.81 -7.63 -4.13
CA GLN A 330 -8.84 -7.24 -5.53
C GLN A 330 -9.03 -8.47 -6.44
N THR A 331 -10.19 -8.48 -7.12
CA THR A 331 -10.62 -9.56 -8.01
C THR A 331 -10.39 -9.16 -9.47
N ASP A 332 -9.78 -10.06 -10.24
CA ASP A 332 -9.64 -9.97 -11.71
C ASP A 332 -10.96 -10.41 -12.42
N GLY A 333 -12.11 -10.22 -11.75
CA GLY A 333 -13.44 -10.61 -12.23
C GLY A 333 -13.69 -12.13 -12.39
N LYS A 334 -12.66 -12.99 -12.25
CA LYS A 334 -12.74 -14.43 -12.54
C LYS A 334 -12.67 -15.35 -11.31
N SER A 335 -12.21 -14.87 -10.16
CA SER A 335 -12.09 -15.70 -8.94
C SER A 335 -12.17 -14.84 -7.69
N GLN A 336 -13.10 -15.17 -6.79
CA GLN A 336 -13.20 -14.53 -5.48
C GLN A 336 -12.08 -15.08 -4.58
N LYS A 337 -11.25 -14.18 -4.02
CA LYS A 337 -10.11 -14.52 -3.13
C LYS A 337 -10.48 -14.53 -1.65
N PHE A 338 -11.76 -14.32 -1.36
CA PHE A 338 -12.39 -14.47 -0.06
C PHE A 338 -13.49 -15.52 -0.19
N THR A 339 -13.80 -16.17 0.91
CA THR A 339 -14.93 -17.10 1.00
C THR A 339 -15.75 -16.73 2.21
N THR A 340 -17.02 -16.46 1.98
CA THR A 340 -18.01 -16.21 3.01
C THR A 340 -18.85 -17.48 3.19
N ILE A 341 -19.05 -17.92 4.42
CA ILE A 341 -19.95 -19.02 4.75
C ILE A 341 -20.99 -18.46 5.71
N HIS A 342 -22.25 -18.59 5.33
CA HIS A 342 -23.39 -18.28 6.18
C HIS A 342 -24.18 -19.57 6.40
N LYS A 343 -24.35 -19.97 7.66
CA LYS A 343 -25.19 -21.09 8.07
C LYS A 343 -26.19 -20.62 9.11
N LYS A 344 -27.48 -20.81 8.81
CA LYS A 344 -28.57 -20.54 9.75
C LYS A 344 -28.62 -21.59 10.86
N PRO A 345 -29.12 -21.24 12.06
CA PRO A 345 -29.39 -22.21 13.11
C PRO A 345 -30.29 -23.33 12.57
N SER A 346 -29.80 -24.56 12.55
CA SER A 346 -30.54 -25.72 12.07
C SER A 346 -29.91 -27.04 12.55
N ILE A 347 -30.54 -28.17 12.23
CA ILE A 347 -29.94 -29.48 12.48
C ILE A 347 -28.57 -29.67 11.80
N ASP A 348 -28.25 -28.88 10.77
CA ASP A 348 -26.95 -28.91 10.08
C ASP A 348 -25.84 -28.14 10.81
N THR A 349 -26.20 -27.33 11.82
CA THR A 349 -25.27 -26.69 12.75
C THR A 349 -25.17 -27.42 14.08
N ALA A 350 -26.01 -28.45 14.30
CA ALA A 350 -25.99 -29.23 15.51
C ALA A 350 -24.66 -30.00 15.66
N ASP A 351 -24.01 -29.82 16.81
CA ASP A 351 -22.78 -30.51 17.18
C ASP A 351 -22.75 -30.87 18.67
N LYS A 352 -21.62 -31.37 19.17
CA LYS A 352 -21.53 -31.77 20.59
C LYS A 352 -21.64 -30.59 21.57
N SER A 353 -21.30 -29.38 21.13
CA SER A 353 -21.40 -28.12 21.90
C SER A 353 -22.78 -27.48 21.80
N ASP A 354 -23.44 -27.60 20.65
CA ASP A 354 -24.81 -27.17 20.40
C ASP A 354 -25.62 -28.34 19.84
N PRO A 355 -26.09 -29.28 20.69
CA PRO A 355 -26.78 -30.49 20.25
C PRO A 355 -28.15 -30.24 19.62
N TYR A 356 -28.70 -29.03 19.78
CA TYR A 356 -30.02 -28.65 19.26
C TYR A 356 -29.92 -27.76 18.00
N GLY A 357 -28.72 -27.27 17.66
CA GLY A 357 -28.52 -26.39 16.50
C GLY A 357 -29.20 -25.03 16.68
N GLU A 358 -29.29 -24.54 17.92
CA GLU A 358 -29.91 -23.27 18.26
C GLU A 358 -29.03 -22.06 17.92
N THR A 359 -27.77 -22.29 17.51
CA THR A 359 -26.82 -21.28 17.06
C THR A 359 -26.49 -21.42 15.58
N GLY A 360 -26.36 -20.27 14.92
CA GLY A 360 -25.92 -20.11 13.54
C GLY A 360 -24.71 -19.19 13.47
N PHE A 361 -24.04 -19.17 12.32
CA PHE A 361 -22.86 -18.34 12.15
C PHE A 361 -22.73 -17.79 10.73
N SER A 362 -22.15 -16.59 10.65
CA SER A 362 -21.58 -16.05 9.42
C SER A 362 -20.08 -15.89 9.61
N SER A 363 -19.30 -16.33 8.64
CA SER A 363 -17.84 -16.28 8.69
C SER A 363 -17.28 -15.79 7.38
N ILE A 364 -16.22 -14.99 7.47
CA ILE A 364 -15.41 -14.59 6.32
C ILE A 364 -13.98 -15.03 6.55
N LYS A 365 -13.37 -15.55 5.49
CA LYS A 365 -11.93 -15.82 5.47
C LYS A 365 -11.35 -15.35 4.15
N TRP A 366 -10.16 -14.77 4.21
CA TRP A 366 -9.44 -14.25 3.06
C TRP A 366 -7.94 -14.53 3.17
N PHE A 367 -7.27 -14.49 2.03
CA PHE A 367 -5.81 -14.51 1.98
C PHE A 367 -5.29 -13.08 1.93
N TYR A 368 -4.25 -12.83 2.72
CA TYR A 368 -3.44 -11.63 2.66
C TYR A 368 -2.01 -12.04 2.29
N GLY A 369 -1.40 -11.34 1.35
CA GLY A 369 0.02 -11.43 1.09
C GLY A 369 0.54 -10.10 0.60
N PHE A 370 1.63 -9.64 1.18
CA PHE A 370 2.37 -8.48 0.73
C PHE A 370 3.71 -8.97 0.16
N MET A 371 4.13 -8.37 -0.95
CA MET A 371 5.46 -8.59 -1.50
C MET A 371 6.01 -7.26 -1.98
N PRO A 372 7.06 -6.73 -1.31
CA PRO A 372 7.75 -5.56 -1.81
C PRO A 372 8.54 -5.94 -3.06
N GLN A 373 8.31 -5.24 -4.19
CA GLN A 373 9.08 -5.48 -5.42
C GLN A 373 10.26 -4.52 -5.52
N TYR A 374 9.97 -3.24 -5.32
CA TYR A 374 10.93 -2.15 -5.39
C TYR A 374 10.76 -1.26 -4.16
N ILE A 375 11.36 -1.67 -3.04
CA ILE A 375 11.32 -0.89 -1.78
C ILE A 375 11.90 0.52 -1.94
N GLU A 376 12.82 0.72 -2.88
CA GLU A 376 13.41 2.03 -3.17
C GLU A 376 12.41 3.05 -3.75
N ARG A 377 11.28 2.56 -4.28
CA ARG A 377 10.17 3.36 -4.79
C ARG A 377 9.12 3.68 -3.71
N LEU A 378 9.30 3.16 -2.50
CA LEU A 378 8.44 3.40 -1.35
C LEU A 378 9.18 4.27 -0.33
N ALA A 379 8.63 5.44 -0.05
CA ALA A 379 9.28 6.41 0.82
C ALA A 379 8.35 6.94 1.90
N VAL A 380 8.89 7.22 3.08
CA VAL A 380 8.15 7.83 4.19
C VAL A 380 8.96 8.99 4.75
N ILE A 381 8.37 10.18 4.78
CA ILE A 381 8.83 11.24 5.67
C ILE A 381 8.07 11.11 6.99
N LYS A 382 8.81 11.12 8.10
CA LYS A 382 8.26 11.17 9.44
C LYS A 382 8.40 12.59 9.98
N CYS A 383 7.27 13.21 10.32
CA CYS A 383 7.22 14.60 10.78
C CYS A 383 6.27 14.77 11.97
N VAL A 384 6.35 15.93 12.63
CA VAL A 384 5.35 16.36 13.61
C VAL A 384 4.34 17.29 12.96
N ALA A 385 3.10 17.26 13.44
CA ALA A 385 2.01 18.12 12.96
C ALA A 385 1.60 19.14 14.02
N LYS A 386 1.25 20.34 13.57
CA LYS A 386 0.76 21.44 14.41
C LYS A 386 -0.76 21.32 14.59
N MET A 387 -1.25 21.64 15.79
CA MET A 387 -2.69 21.68 16.11
C MET A 387 -3.39 22.90 15.51
#